data_AF-A0A2M8Q968-F1
#
_entry.id   AF-A0A2M8Q968-F1
#
_cell.length_a   1.000
_cell.length_b   1.000
_cell.length_c   1.000
_cell.angle_alpha   90.00
_cell.angle_beta   90.00
_cell.angle_gamma   90.00
#
_symmetry.space_group_name_H-M   'P 1'
#
loop_
_entity.id
_entity.type
_entity.pdbx_description
1 polymer ?
#
loop_
_entity_poly.entity_id
_entity_poly.type
_entity_poly.pdbx_seq_one_letter_code
_entity_poly.pdbx_strand_id
1 'polypeptide(L)'
;MQIRAVGDEGPVHELLWFGGGDAELSTGALDVVYTLGVNDYRGERALQLLYVAHRPAQPRTLEVTPEKVRRVQVVDLRRSADPLSQLPAEAVWYAEGALLEANSPGVAYAPRFEASARPGRPLVLWSIPPSGELLHWLVESSGCETVHLCARATADDAPAAVIRDVARMVKYAVNRKQTIDIGRMAARLGQTEAVIRTALLLLEGKGIVRLVEWLDGDCARIEAGDAQGSQSELEAVKAEFEALLAEVRAYRRFVARARVEDLGIL
;
A
#
# COMPACT_ATOMS: atom_id res chain seq x y z
N MET A 1 20.50 7.77 23.95
CA MET A 1 21.52 8.32 23.01
C MET A 1 20.80 9.23 22.03
N GLN A 2 21.42 10.32 21.56
CA GLN A 2 20.82 11.21 20.56
C GLN A 2 21.52 11.01 19.22
N ILE A 3 20.73 10.93 18.13
CA ILE A 3 21.26 10.76 16.77
C ILE A 3 20.70 11.84 15.84
N ARG A 4 21.52 12.22 14.85
CA ARG A 4 21.15 13.11 13.74
C ARG A 4 21.80 12.60 12.47
N ALA A 5 21.10 12.72 11.34
CA ALA A 5 21.68 12.42 10.03
C ALA A 5 22.85 13.38 9.73
N VAL A 6 23.93 12.84 9.14
CA VAL A 6 25.12 13.62 8.78
C VAL A 6 24.81 14.49 7.55
N GLY A 7 25.10 15.79 7.63
CA GLY A 7 24.89 16.73 6.52
C GLY A 7 23.48 17.32 6.42
N ASP A 8 22.62 17.07 7.42
CA ASP A 8 21.25 17.59 7.50
C ASP A 8 21.07 18.43 8.79
N GLU A 9 20.32 19.54 8.71
CA GLU A 9 19.84 20.30 9.89
C GLU A 9 18.52 19.73 10.44
N GLY A 10 18.17 18.51 10.03
CA GLY A 10 16.99 17.79 10.48
C GLY A 10 16.91 17.53 11.99
N PRO A 11 15.74 17.06 12.45
CA PRO A 11 15.45 16.87 13.87
C PRO A 11 16.41 15.86 14.51
N VAL A 12 16.77 16.13 15.76
CA VAL A 12 17.51 15.18 16.60
C VAL A 12 16.51 14.14 17.12
N HIS A 13 16.84 12.86 16.94
CA HIS A 13 16.01 11.76 17.43
C HIS A 13 16.64 11.08 18.64
N GLU A 14 15.79 10.62 19.55
CA GLU A 14 16.22 9.82 20.69
C GLU A 14 16.28 8.34 20.30
N LEU A 15 17.45 7.72 20.50
CA LEU A 15 17.69 6.29 20.34
C LEU A 15 17.88 5.67 21.73
N LEU A 16 16.98 4.76 22.09
CA LEU A 16 17.03 4.05 23.35
C LEU A 16 18.04 2.90 23.25
N TRP A 17 19.05 2.92 24.12
CA TRP A 17 20.10 1.91 24.19
C TRP A 17 20.13 1.31 25.59
N PHE A 18 19.63 0.08 25.72
CA PHE A 18 19.69 -0.68 26.96
C PHE A 18 21.11 -1.19 27.20
N GLY A 19 21.67 -0.91 28.38
CA GLY A 19 23.01 -1.38 28.78
C GLY A 19 24.18 -0.63 28.13
N GLY A 20 23.94 0.52 27.48
CA GLY A 20 24.96 1.30 26.78
C GLY A 20 25.76 2.30 27.63
N GLY A 21 25.62 2.27 28.96
CA GLY A 21 26.17 3.30 29.85
C GLY A 21 27.71 3.37 29.87
N ASP A 22 28.38 2.22 29.69
CA ASP A 22 29.84 2.08 29.77
C ASP A 22 30.50 1.86 28.39
N ALA A 23 29.73 2.00 27.31
CA ALA A 23 30.21 1.70 25.97
C ALA A 23 30.90 2.92 25.33
N GLU A 24 32.15 2.75 24.92
CA GLU A 24 32.89 3.76 24.15
C GLU A 24 32.33 3.84 22.72
N LEU A 25 31.75 4.98 22.37
CA LEU A 25 31.38 5.28 20.99
C LEU A 25 32.61 5.82 20.24
N SER A 26 32.87 5.30 19.04
CA SER A 26 33.96 5.84 18.21
C SER A 26 33.72 7.32 17.89
N THR A 27 34.78 8.12 17.89
CA THR A 27 34.71 9.53 17.50
C THR A 27 34.43 9.67 16.00
N GLY A 28 33.31 10.31 15.65
CA GLY A 28 32.93 10.59 14.26
C GLY A 28 31.52 10.10 13.90
N ALA A 29 31.20 10.12 12.60
CA ALA A 29 29.94 9.62 12.09
C ALA A 29 29.82 8.10 12.30
N LEU A 30 28.61 7.62 12.58
CA LEU A 30 28.31 6.22 12.82
C LEU A 30 27.21 5.75 11.86
N ASP A 31 27.37 4.54 11.32
CA ASP A 31 26.24 3.79 10.76
C ASP A 31 25.54 3.08 11.94
N VAL A 32 24.25 3.31 12.11
CA VAL A 32 23.45 2.73 13.20
C VAL A 32 22.36 1.83 12.63
N VAL A 33 22.24 0.62 13.19
CA VAL A 33 21.10 -0.27 12.99
C VAL A 33 20.15 -0.09 14.17
N TYR A 34 18.89 0.15 13.86
CA TYR A 34 17.83 0.31 14.85
C TYR A 34 16.58 -0.46 14.44
N THR A 35 15.72 -0.73 15.42
CA THR A 35 14.33 -1.13 15.17
C THR A 35 13.40 -0.02 15.61
N LEU A 36 12.24 0.08 14.97
CA LEU A 36 11.21 1.05 15.33
C LEU A 36 10.18 0.35 16.22
N GLY A 37 10.04 0.83 17.44
CA GLY A 37 9.01 0.40 18.38
C GLY A 37 7.93 1.46 18.53
N VAL A 38 6.75 1.03 18.95
CA VAL A 38 5.70 1.93 19.44
C VAL A 38 5.71 1.85 20.96
N ASN A 39 5.98 2.98 21.62
CA ASN A 39 5.81 3.09 23.05
C ASN A 39 4.40 3.63 23.33
N ASP A 40 3.65 2.90 24.16
CA ASP A 40 2.32 3.30 24.62
C ASP A 40 2.42 3.53 26.13
N TYR A 41 2.57 4.80 26.54
CA TYR A 41 2.67 5.17 27.94
C TYR A 41 1.60 6.21 28.26
N ARG A 42 0.73 5.88 29.22
CA ARG A 42 -0.40 6.71 29.65
C ARG A 42 -1.36 7.11 28.50
N GLY A 43 -1.51 6.25 27.50
CA GLY A 43 -2.43 6.45 26.38
C GLY A 43 -1.87 7.36 25.28
N GLU A 44 -0.64 7.84 25.40
CA GLU A 44 0.06 8.49 24.30
C GLU A 44 0.96 7.50 23.59
N ARG A 45 0.74 7.36 22.28
CA ARG A 45 1.55 6.52 21.40
C ARG A 45 2.63 7.37 20.75
N ALA A 46 3.88 7.00 21.01
CA ALA A 46 5.04 7.64 20.39
C ALA A 46 5.91 6.60 19.68
N LEU A 47 6.47 7.00 18.54
CA LEU A 47 7.51 6.23 17.87
C LEU A 47 8.80 6.30 18.69
N GLN A 48 9.41 5.14 18.92
CA GLN A 48 10.65 5.03 19.67
C GLN A 48 11.66 4.22 18.87
N LEU A 49 12.88 4.76 18.71
CA LEU A 49 13.97 4.07 18.06
C LEU A 49 14.71 3.22 19.11
N LEU A 50 14.90 1.94 18.83
CA LEU A 50 15.60 0.98 19.68
C LEU A 50 16.94 0.62 19.05
N TYR A 51 18.03 0.86 19.78
CA TYR A 51 19.39 0.52 19.35
C TYR A 51 19.56 -0.99 19.16
N VAL A 52 20.17 -1.39 18.04
CA VAL A 52 20.58 -2.78 17.78
C VAL A 52 22.11 -2.88 17.72
N ALA A 53 22.75 -2.12 16.84
CA ALA A 53 24.19 -2.14 16.63
C ALA A 53 24.68 -0.83 16.00
N HIS A 54 25.97 -0.54 16.13
CA HIS A 54 26.63 0.52 15.37
C HIS A 54 27.97 0.06 14.82
N ARG A 55 28.48 0.83 13.86
CA ARG A 55 29.88 0.77 13.40
C ARG A 55 30.34 2.16 12.98
N PRO A 56 31.66 2.45 12.96
CA PRO A 56 32.18 3.66 12.33
C PRO A 56 31.63 3.81 10.91
N ALA A 57 31.15 5.01 10.57
CA ALA A 57 30.66 5.26 9.23
C ALA A 57 31.77 5.00 8.23
N GLN A 58 31.56 4.04 7.34
CA GLN A 58 32.46 3.83 6.23
C GLN A 58 32.18 4.94 5.22
N PRO A 59 33.21 5.57 4.62
CA PRO A 59 33.00 6.50 3.52
C PRO A 59 32.30 5.74 2.39
N ARG A 60 30.98 5.86 2.35
CA ARG A 60 30.23 5.59 1.15
C ARG A 60 30.57 6.75 0.24
N THR A 61 31.49 6.52 -0.69
CA THR A 61 31.33 7.16 -1.98
C THR A 61 29.97 6.67 -2.46
N LEU A 62 28.93 7.45 -2.17
CA LEU A 62 27.77 7.44 -3.03
C LEU A 62 28.38 7.83 -4.36
N GLU A 63 28.73 6.84 -5.17
CA GLU A 63 28.59 7.03 -6.59
C GLU A 63 27.11 7.37 -6.75
N VAL A 64 26.81 8.65 -6.66
CA VAL A 64 25.76 9.26 -7.44
C VAL A 64 26.25 9.01 -8.87
N THR A 65 26.13 7.76 -9.33
CA THR A 65 25.79 7.55 -10.71
C THR A 65 24.62 8.50 -10.87
N PRO A 66 24.71 9.56 -11.70
CA PRO A 66 23.54 10.36 -11.97
C PRO A 66 22.48 9.33 -12.33
N GLU A 67 21.45 9.23 -11.48
CA GLU A 67 20.39 8.27 -11.69
C GLU A 67 20.00 8.52 -13.12
N LYS A 68 20.26 7.54 -14.01
CA LYS A 68 19.89 7.68 -15.41
C LYS A 68 18.39 7.86 -15.29
N VAL A 69 17.92 9.11 -15.41
CA VAL A 69 16.51 9.44 -15.34
C VAL A 69 15.87 8.54 -16.38
N ARG A 70 15.29 7.43 -15.89
CA ARG A 70 14.69 6.43 -16.76
C ARG A 70 13.40 7.08 -17.21
N ARG A 71 13.48 7.73 -18.38
CA ARG A 71 12.30 8.32 -19.00
C ARG A 71 11.36 7.19 -19.36
N VAL A 72 10.30 7.05 -18.59
CA VAL A 72 9.25 6.09 -18.87
C VAL A 72 8.38 6.71 -19.98
N GLN A 73 8.20 5.99 -21.07
CA GLN A 73 7.26 6.39 -22.11
C GLN A 73 5.87 5.89 -21.76
N VAL A 74 4.87 6.77 -21.79
CA VAL A 74 3.47 6.39 -21.55
C VAL A 74 2.72 6.33 -22.88
N VAL A 75 2.23 5.14 -23.23
CA VAL A 75 1.28 4.93 -24.31
C VAL A 75 -0.13 5.07 -23.72
N ASP A 76 -0.77 6.21 -23.98
CA ASP A 76 -2.09 6.53 -23.45
C ASP A 76 -3.22 5.83 -24.25
N LEU A 77 -3.79 4.78 -23.68
CA LEU A 77 -4.87 3.99 -24.26
C LEU A 77 -6.22 4.22 -23.55
N ARG A 78 -6.32 5.22 -22.66
CA ARG A 78 -7.53 5.48 -21.84
C ARG A 78 -8.78 5.70 -22.68
N ARG A 79 -8.61 6.33 -23.84
CA ARG A 79 -9.69 6.63 -24.81
C ARG A 79 -9.80 5.63 -25.95
N SER A 80 -8.93 4.62 -26.00
CA SER A 80 -9.02 3.57 -27.02
C SER A 80 -10.33 2.79 -26.85
N ALA A 81 -11.03 2.51 -27.96
CA ALA A 81 -12.19 1.63 -27.94
C ALA A 81 -11.79 0.15 -27.79
N ASP A 82 -10.62 -0.21 -28.32
CA ASP A 82 -10.06 -1.56 -28.26
C ASP A 82 -8.57 -1.45 -27.87
N PRO A 83 -8.26 -1.37 -26.57
CA PRO A 83 -6.89 -1.28 -26.10
C PRO A 83 -6.17 -2.63 -26.25
N LEU A 84 -6.87 -3.77 -26.15
CA LEU A 84 -6.26 -5.10 -26.10
C LEU A 84 -5.47 -5.41 -27.38
N SER A 85 -5.99 -5.02 -28.55
CA SER A 85 -5.30 -5.20 -29.82
C SER A 85 -4.02 -4.36 -29.98
N GLN A 86 -3.82 -3.36 -29.10
CA GLN A 86 -2.66 -2.47 -29.11
C GLN A 86 -1.61 -2.85 -28.05
N LEU A 87 -1.90 -3.83 -27.20
CA LEU A 87 -1.00 -4.23 -26.13
C LEU A 87 0.06 -5.21 -26.65
N PRO A 88 1.30 -5.11 -26.12
CA PRO A 88 2.35 -6.06 -26.44
C PRO A 88 2.01 -7.45 -25.90
N ALA A 89 2.35 -8.49 -26.67
CA ALA A 89 2.06 -9.88 -26.31
C ALA A 89 2.75 -10.32 -25.01
N GLU A 90 3.95 -9.80 -24.74
CA GLU A 90 4.73 -10.12 -23.55
C GLU A 90 4.91 -8.86 -22.68
N ALA A 91 4.06 -8.73 -21.66
CA ALA A 91 4.03 -7.58 -20.77
C ALA A 91 3.85 -8.00 -19.30
N VAL A 92 4.24 -7.13 -18.38
CA VAL A 92 3.81 -7.21 -16.98
C VAL A 92 2.44 -6.56 -16.88
N TRP A 93 1.49 -7.19 -16.19
CA TRP A 93 0.12 -6.71 -16.09
C TRP A 93 -0.22 -6.28 -14.68
N TYR A 94 -1.01 -5.21 -14.58
CA TYR A 94 -1.75 -4.81 -13.40
C TYR A 94 -3.25 -4.73 -13.76
N ALA A 95 -4.04 -5.65 -13.21
CA ALA A 95 -5.46 -5.78 -13.44
C ALA A 95 -6.16 -6.29 -12.16
N GLU A 96 -6.69 -5.36 -11.39
CA GLU A 96 -7.36 -5.59 -10.11
C GLU A 96 -8.82 -5.14 -10.14
N GLY A 97 -9.60 -5.54 -9.13
CA GLY A 97 -10.94 -5.00 -8.89
C GLY A 97 -12.09 -6.00 -8.98
N ALA A 98 -13.16 -5.72 -8.22
CA ALA A 98 -14.31 -6.61 -8.10
C ALA A 98 -15.09 -6.78 -9.41
N LEU A 99 -15.06 -5.77 -10.29
CA LEU A 99 -15.78 -5.71 -11.56
C LEU A 99 -14.91 -6.05 -12.77
N LEU A 100 -13.67 -6.51 -12.58
CA LEU A 100 -12.75 -6.80 -13.69
C LEU A 100 -13.36 -7.77 -14.71
N GLU A 101 -13.88 -8.91 -14.26
CA GLU A 101 -14.49 -9.93 -15.13
C GLU A 101 -15.74 -9.40 -15.85
N ALA A 102 -16.58 -8.62 -15.15
CA ALA A 102 -17.81 -8.08 -15.70
C ALA A 102 -17.56 -6.97 -16.74
N ASN A 103 -16.57 -6.11 -16.50
CA ASN A 103 -16.30 -4.93 -17.33
C ASN A 103 -15.20 -5.18 -18.37
N SER A 104 -14.44 -6.26 -18.26
CA SER A 104 -13.31 -6.59 -19.13
C SER A 104 -13.18 -8.11 -19.31
N PRO A 105 -14.20 -8.76 -19.91
CA PRO A 105 -14.18 -10.20 -20.11
C PRO A 105 -12.97 -10.63 -20.94
N GLY A 106 -12.27 -11.67 -20.50
CA GLY A 106 -11.04 -12.17 -21.14
C GLY A 106 -9.74 -11.50 -20.67
N VAL A 107 -9.81 -10.47 -19.83
CA VAL A 107 -8.62 -9.91 -19.16
C VAL A 107 -8.35 -10.70 -17.88
N ALA A 108 -7.16 -11.30 -17.80
CA ALA A 108 -6.74 -12.04 -16.63
C ALA A 108 -6.58 -11.11 -15.41
N TYR A 109 -6.95 -11.62 -14.24
CA TYR A 109 -6.63 -10.98 -12.97
C TYR A 109 -5.12 -10.98 -12.77
N ALA A 110 -4.54 -9.81 -12.50
CA ALA A 110 -3.12 -9.61 -12.32
C ALA A 110 -2.90 -8.65 -11.13
N PRO A 111 -2.83 -9.18 -9.90
CA PRO A 111 -2.73 -8.37 -8.69
C PRO A 111 -1.35 -7.72 -8.54
N ARG A 112 -1.29 -6.66 -7.73
CA ARG A 112 -0.08 -5.86 -7.45
C ARG A 112 1.13 -6.68 -7.01
N PHE A 113 0.92 -7.78 -6.28
CA PHE A 113 2.00 -8.65 -5.83
C PHE A 113 2.48 -9.65 -6.90
N GLU A 114 1.76 -9.79 -8.02
CA GLU A 114 2.18 -10.57 -9.20
C GLU A 114 2.76 -9.69 -10.31
N ALA A 115 2.71 -8.37 -10.17
CA ALA A 115 3.39 -7.39 -11.04
C ALA A 115 4.92 -7.40 -10.78
N SER A 116 5.54 -8.58 -10.85
CA SER A 116 6.96 -8.78 -10.55
C SER A 116 7.86 -8.02 -11.52
N ALA A 117 9.00 -7.56 -10.99
CA ALA A 117 10.06 -6.92 -11.76
C ALA A 117 10.48 -7.79 -12.95
N ARG A 118 10.24 -7.28 -14.17
CA ARG A 118 10.78 -7.86 -15.41
C ARG A 118 11.38 -6.72 -16.22
N PRO A 119 12.63 -6.32 -15.90
CA PRO A 119 13.28 -5.21 -16.58
C PRO A 119 13.21 -5.35 -18.09
N GLY A 120 12.87 -4.25 -18.78
CA GLY A 120 12.71 -4.23 -20.23
C GLY A 120 11.38 -4.79 -20.76
N ARG A 121 10.50 -5.33 -19.91
CA ARG A 121 9.11 -5.62 -20.30
C ARG A 121 8.24 -4.39 -20.08
N PRO A 122 7.33 -4.07 -21.01
CA PRO A 122 6.36 -3.01 -20.80
C PRO A 122 5.40 -3.37 -19.67
N LEU A 123 4.95 -2.37 -18.93
CA LEU A 123 3.92 -2.50 -17.91
C LEU A 123 2.56 -2.10 -18.50
N VAL A 124 1.57 -2.97 -18.37
CA VAL A 124 0.17 -2.68 -18.72
C VAL A 124 -0.57 -2.33 -17.44
N LEU A 125 -1.02 -1.09 -17.34
CA LEU A 125 -1.95 -0.64 -16.30
C LEU A 125 -3.38 -0.77 -16.84
N TRP A 126 -3.95 -1.96 -16.70
CA TRP A 126 -5.30 -2.23 -17.17
C TRP A 126 -6.33 -1.50 -16.31
N SER A 127 -6.29 -1.73 -14.99
CA SER A 127 -7.11 -1.04 -13.99
C SER A 127 -6.42 0.21 -13.45
N ILE A 128 -7.18 1.16 -12.90
CA ILE A 128 -6.61 2.31 -12.18
C ILE A 128 -6.17 1.87 -10.76
N PRO A 129 -4.89 2.02 -10.39
CA PRO A 129 -4.44 1.86 -9.00
C PRO A 129 -5.32 2.66 -8.03
N PRO A 130 -5.58 2.18 -6.81
CA PRO A 130 -6.42 2.89 -5.85
C PRO A 130 -5.71 4.09 -5.23
N SER A 131 -4.39 4.24 -5.41
CA SER A 131 -3.62 5.39 -4.92
C SER A 131 -2.44 5.74 -5.82
N GLY A 132 -1.91 6.96 -5.64
CA GLY A 132 -0.72 7.44 -6.33
C GLY A 132 0.52 6.64 -5.96
N GLU A 133 0.67 6.30 -4.68
CA GLU A 133 1.79 5.51 -4.16
C GLU A 133 1.87 4.15 -4.85
N LEU A 134 0.74 3.47 -5.03
CA LEU A 134 0.73 2.18 -5.74
C LEU A 134 1.10 2.35 -7.22
N LEU A 135 0.64 3.41 -7.88
CA LEU A 135 1.02 3.70 -9.26
C LEU A 135 2.55 3.84 -9.40
N HIS A 136 3.17 4.68 -8.56
CA HIS A 136 4.62 4.90 -8.61
C HIS A 136 5.37 3.60 -8.29
N TRP A 137 4.96 2.89 -7.24
CA TRP A 137 5.56 1.61 -6.87
C TRP A 137 5.48 0.59 -8.01
N LEU A 138 4.35 0.46 -8.70
CA LEU A 138 4.20 -0.45 -9.85
C LEU A 138 5.17 -0.09 -10.99
N VAL A 139 5.30 1.19 -11.31
CA VAL A 139 6.19 1.66 -12.38
C VAL A 139 7.66 1.43 -12.00
N GLU A 140 8.07 1.86 -10.81
CA GLU A 140 9.44 1.74 -10.31
C GLU A 140 9.86 0.27 -10.15
N SER A 141 9.04 -0.53 -9.48
CA SER A 141 9.35 -1.94 -9.21
C SER A 141 9.35 -2.81 -10.46
N SER A 142 8.56 -2.46 -11.49
CA SER A 142 8.56 -3.20 -12.76
C SER A 142 9.89 -3.08 -13.51
N GLY A 143 10.61 -1.97 -13.32
CA GLY A 143 11.80 -1.62 -14.09
C GLY A 143 11.53 -1.42 -15.58
N CYS A 144 10.28 -1.12 -15.95
CA CYS A 144 9.86 -0.91 -17.34
C CYS A 144 10.38 0.41 -17.92
N GLU A 145 10.46 0.50 -19.25
CA GLU A 145 10.72 1.74 -20.00
C GLU A 145 9.45 2.27 -20.69
N THR A 146 8.38 1.46 -20.70
CA THR A 146 7.12 1.80 -21.36
C THR A 146 5.94 1.32 -20.54
N VAL A 147 4.99 2.22 -20.31
CA VAL A 147 3.72 1.97 -19.63
C VAL A 147 2.57 2.12 -20.62
N HIS A 148 1.73 1.10 -20.74
CA HIS A 148 0.47 1.16 -21.49
C HIS A 148 -0.67 1.47 -20.52
N LEU A 149 -1.18 2.68 -20.56
CA LEU A 149 -2.20 3.18 -19.63
C LEU A 149 -3.60 2.97 -20.20
N CYS A 150 -4.30 1.92 -19.77
CA CYS A 150 -5.68 1.64 -20.20
C CYS A 150 -6.72 2.22 -19.22
N ALA A 151 -6.41 2.23 -17.92
CA ALA A 151 -7.20 2.87 -16.87
C ALA A 151 -8.71 2.51 -16.87
N ARG A 152 -9.06 1.24 -17.08
CA ARG A 152 -10.45 0.76 -17.06
C ARG A 152 -11.02 0.80 -15.64
N ALA A 153 -12.31 1.13 -15.56
CA ALA A 153 -13.06 1.08 -14.32
C ALA A 153 -13.40 -0.38 -13.99
N THR A 154 -12.69 -0.95 -13.03
CA THR A 154 -12.78 -2.37 -12.66
C THR A 154 -13.20 -2.58 -11.20
N ALA A 155 -13.56 -1.51 -10.48
CA ALA A 155 -13.97 -1.55 -9.08
C ALA A 155 -15.19 -0.65 -8.82
N ASP A 156 -15.92 -0.94 -7.75
CA ASP A 156 -17.01 -0.13 -7.22
C ASP A 156 -16.57 0.53 -5.91
N ASP A 157 -16.42 1.85 -5.93
CA ASP A 157 -15.92 2.65 -4.80
C ASP A 157 -17.04 3.20 -3.91
N ALA A 158 -18.29 2.81 -4.16
CA ALA A 158 -19.38 3.20 -3.29
C ALA A 158 -19.18 2.59 -1.89
N PRO A 159 -19.27 3.38 -0.79
CA PRO A 159 -19.07 2.87 0.57
C PRO A 159 -19.92 1.63 0.89
N ALA A 160 -21.18 1.63 0.45
CA ALA A 160 -22.11 0.52 0.61
C ALA A 160 -21.70 -0.74 -0.19
N ALA A 161 -21.05 -0.57 -1.35
CA ALA A 161 -20.57 -1.70 -2.14
C ALA A 161 -19.32 -2.32 -1.51
N VAL A 162 -18.34 -1.48 -1.16
CA VAL A 162 -17.08 -1.94 -0.54
C VAL A 162 -17.34 -2.65 0.78
N ILE A 163 -18.15 -2.08 1.68
CA ILE A 163 -18.44 -2.71 2.98
C ILE A 163 -19.16 -4.05 2.81
N ARG A 164 -20.06 -4.16 1.83
CA ARG A 164 -20.79 -5.39 1.52
C ARG A 164 -19.86 -6.47 0.98
N ASP A 165 -18.92 -6.11 0.13
CA ASP A 165 -17.97 -7.07 -0.43
C ASP A 165 -16.95 -7.54 0.62
N VAL A 166 -16.45 -6.63 1.46
CA VAL A 166 -15.62 -6.99 2.62
C VAL A 166 -16.38 -7.92 3.56
N ALA A 167 -17.64 -7.60 3.90
CA ALA A 167 -18.47 -8.46 4.75
C ALA A 167 -18.69 -9.86 4.16
N ARG A 168 -18.81 -9.98 2.83
CA ARG A 168 -18.91 -11.28 2.15
C ARG A 168 -17.63 -12.10 2.30
N MET A 169 -16.47 -11.48 2.10
CA MET A 169 -15.17 -12.13 2.25
C MET A 169 -14.92 -12.58 3.70
N VAL A 170 -15.24 -11.72 4.66
CA VAL A 170 -15.18 -12.01 6.10
C VAL A 170 -16.09 -13.18 6.48
N LYS A 171 -17.36 -13.14 6.08
CA LYS A 171 -18.32 -14.22 6.35
C LYS A 171 -17.84 -15.56 5.78
N TYR A 172 -17.27 -15.53 4.57
CA TYR A 172 -16.68 -16.70 3.95
C TYR A 172 -15.52 -17.27 4.76
N ALA A 173 -14.58 -16.42 5.20
CA ALA A 173 -13.42 -16.83 5.97
C ALA A 173 -13.81 -17.37 7.37
N VAL A 174 -14.74 -16.70 8.08
CA VAL A 174 -15.28 -17.19 9.36
C VAL A 174 -15.91 -18.59 9.21
N ASN A 175 -16.77 -18.78 8.21
CA ASN A 175 -17.44 -20.06 7.98
C ASN A 175 -16.47 -21.21 7.67
N ARG A 176 -15.28 -20.89 7.14
CA ARG A 176 -14.25 -21.87 6.78
C ARG A 176 -13.10 -21.93 7.76
N LYS A 177 -13.16 -21.17 8.87
CA LYS A 177 -12.08 -21.02 9.86
C LYS A 177 -10.74 -20.66 9.19
N GLN A 178 -10.80 -19.77 8.20
CA GLN A 178 -9.64 -19.28 7.46
C GLN A 178 -9.21 -17.91 7.97
N THR A 179 -7.92 -17.63 7.83
CA THR A 179 -7.39 -16.27 8.00
C THR A 179 -7.77 -15.40 6.81
N ILE A 180 -7.74 -14.10 7.01
CA ILE A 180 -7.84 -13.11 5.94
C ILE A 180 -6.47 -12.50 5.66
N ASP A 181 -6.24 -12.14 4.41
CA ASP A 181 -5.03 -11.48 3.93
C ASP A 181 -5.46 -10.10 3.38
N ILE A 182 -4.99 -9.03 4.03
CA ILE A 182 -5.44 -7.67 3.74
C ILE A 182 -5.05 -7.26 2.32
N GLY A 183 -3.82 -7.59 1.90
CA GLY A 183 -3.33 -7.27 0.56
C GLY A 183 -4.14 -7.98 -0.53
N ARG A 184 -4.49 -9.25 -0.33
CA ARG A 184 -5.34 -10.00 -1.27
C ARG A 184 -6.77 -9.46 -1.31
N MET A 185 -7.33 -9.06 -0.16
CA MET A 185 -8.63 -8.40 -0.12
C MET A 185 -8.60 -7.06 -0.88
N ALA A 186 -7.59 -6.24 -0.63
CA ALA A 186 -7.38 -4.97 -1.29
C ALA A 186 -7.26 -5.16 -2.81
N ALA A 187 -6.44 -6.09 -3.26
CA ALA A 187 -6.27 -6.40 -4.68
C ALA A 187 -7.55 -6.97 -5.33
N ARG A 188 -8.29 -7.81 -4.62
CA ARG A 188 -9.52 -8.41 -5.16
C ARG A 188 -10.63 -7.38 -5.36
N LEU A 189 -10.71 -6.39 -4.47
CA LEU A 189 -11.70 -5.31 -4.53
C LEU A 189 -11.20 -4.09 -5.31
N GLY A 190 -9.89 -4.01 -5.59
CA GLY A 190 -9.26 -2.85 -6.19
C GLY A 190 -9.31 -1.65 -5.24
N GLN A 191 -8.98 -1.85 -3.97
CA GLN A 191 -8.95 -0.81 -2.93
C GLN A 191 -7.55 -0.72 -2.31
N THR A 192 -7.34 0.26 -1.43
CA THR A 192 -6.13 0.30 -0.57
C THR A 192 -6.31 -0.61 0.64
N GLU A 193 -5.20 -1.05 1.22
CA GLU A 193 -5.16 -1.84 2.45
C GLU A 193 -5.79 -1.06 3.62
N ALA A 194 -5.61 0.27 3.66
CA ALA A 194 -6.26 1.15 4.64
C ALA A 194 -7.79 1.05 4.58
N VAL A 195 -8.40 1.13 3.38
CA VAL A 195 -9.84 0.95 3.20
C VAL A 195 -10.31 -0.41 3.71
N ILE A 196 -9.55 -1.48 3.47
CA ILE A 196 -9.88 -2.82 3.97
C ILE A 196 -9.83 -2.87 5.49
N ARG A 197 -8.77 -2.35 6.12
CA ARG A 197 -8.65 -2.34 7.59
C ARG A 197 -9.78 -1.54 8.25
N THR A 198 -10.08 -0.35 7.75
CA THR A 198 -11.16 0.47 8.32
C THR A 198 -12.53 -0.16 8.10
N ALA A 199 -12.74 -0.85 6.96
CA ALA A 199 -13.94 -1.65 6.75
C ALA A 199 -14.05 -2.82 7.75
N LEU A 200 -12.94 -3.49 8.09
CA LEU A 200 -12.93 -4.55 9.10
C LEU A 200 -13.26 -4.01 10.49
N LEU A 201 -12.69 -2.86 10.88
CA LEU A 201 -13.02 -2.17 12.14
C LEU A 201 -14.51 -1.78 12.20
N LEU A 202 -15.09 -1.32 11.08
CA LEU A 202 -16.53 -1.06 11.01
C LEU A 202 -17.39 -2.31 11.20
N LEU A 203 -16.97 -3.44 10.63
CA LEU A 203 -17.69 -4.70 10.79
C LEU A 203 -17.54 -5.25 12.22
N GLU A 204 -16.39 -5.04 12.84
CA GLU A 204 -16.14 -5.39 14.23
C GLU A 204 -16.99 -4.55 15.19
N GLY A 205 -17.00 -3.22 15.05
CA GLY A 205 -17.85 -2.35 15.87
C GLY A 205 -19.36 -2.60 15.67
N LYS A 206 -19.76 -3.25 14.58
CA LYS A 206 -21.14 -3.71 14.31
C LYS A 206 -21.42 -5.12 14.84
N GLY A 207 -20.44 -5.79 15.46
CA GLY A 207 -20.56 -7.17 15.94
C GLY A 207 -20.68 -8.22 14.83
N ILE A 208 -20.26 -7.90 13.60
CA ILE A 208 -20.34 -8.84 12.46
C ILE A 208 -19.16 -9.82 12.49
N VAL A 209 -18.01 -9.37 12.96
CA VAL A 209 -16.74 -10.12 13.03
C VAL A 209 -15.98 -9.70 14.26
N ARG A 210 -15.08 -10.54 14.76
CA ARG A 210 -14.07 -10.16 15.75
C ARG A 210 -12.68 -10.40 15.19
N LEU A 211 -11.80 -9.40 15.21
CA LEU A 211 -10.38 -9.55 14.89
C LEU A 211 -9.67 -10.09 16.13
N VAL A 212 -9.18 -11.32 16.06
CA VAL A 212 -8.61 -11.99 17.24
C VAL A 212 -7.13 -11.71 17.39
N GLU A 213 -6.38 -11.83 16.30
CA GLU A 213 -4.95 -11.51 16.27
C GLU A 213 -4.49 -11.18 14.85
N TRP A 214 -3.46 -10.34 14.78
CA TRP A 214 -2.66 -10.12 13.58
C TRP A 214 -1.56 -11.18 13.50
N LEU A 215 -1.36 -11.70 12.30
CA LEU A 215 -0.36 -12.69 11.95
C LEU A 215 0.67 -12.08 11.00
N ASP A 216 1.74 -12.82 10.73
CA ASP A 216 2.75 -12.42 9.75
C ASP A 216 2.16 -12.18 8.35
N GLY A 217 2.80 -11.32 7.57
CA GLY A 217 2.41 -11.07 6.19
C GLY A 217 1.08 -10.33 6.05
N ASP A 218 0.74 -9.49 7.02
CA ASP A 218 -0.49 -8.69 7.03
C ASP A 218 -1.77 -9.53 6.94
N CYS A 219 -1.75 -10.65 7.65
CA CYS A 219 -2.88 -11.55 7.78
C CYS A 219 -3.56 -11.36 9.14
N ALA A 220 -4.85 -11.68 9.24
CA ALA A 220 -5.56 -11.66 10.51
C ALA A 220 -6.37 -12.94 10.71
N ARG A 221 -6.39 -13.45 11.95
CA ARG A 221 -7.37 -14.46 12.36
C ARG A 221 -8.63 -13.75 12.83
N ILE A 222 -9.76 -14.21 12.32
CA ILE A 222 -11.08 -13.64 12.59
C ILE A 222 -12.06 -14.70 13.07
N GLU A 223 -13.03 -14.26 13.88
CA GLU A 223 -14.12 -15.09 14.38
C GLU A 223 -15.46 -14.39 14.19
N ALA A 224 -16.56 -15.11 14.42
CA ALA A 224 -17.88 -14.49 14.45
C ALA A 224 -17.92 -13.43 15.56
N GLY A 225 -18.46 -12.26 15.23
CA GLY A 225 -18.56 -11.16 16.19
C GLY A 225 -19.60 -11.43 17.29
N ASP A 226 -19.37 -10.79 18.42
CA ASP A 226 -20.35 -10.53 19.47
C ASP A 226 -20.73 -9.04 19.42
N ALA A 227 -22.00 -8.72 19.70
CA ALA A 227 -22.48 -7.35 19.59
C ALA A 227 -21.98 -6.52 20.78
N GLN A 228 -20.81 -5.88 20.65
CA GLN A 228 -20.30 -4.91 21.61
C GLN A 228 -19.43 -3.86 20.92
N GLY A 229 -19.98 -2.67 20.69
CA GLY A 229 -19.22 -1.52 20.19
C GLY A 229 -19.78 -0.20 20.73
N SER A 230 -18.91 0.76 21.04
CA SER A 230 -19.30 2.12 21.38
C SER A 230 -19.83 2.85 20.15
N GLN A 231 -21.03 3.42 20.21
CA GLN A 231 -21.65 4.13 19.08
C GLN A 231 -20.79 5.32 18.59
N SER A 232 -20.10 6.02 19.52
CA SER A 232 -19.26 7.17 19.19
C SER A 232 -18.01 6.76 18.41
N GLU A 233 -17.38 5.64 18.78
CA GLU A 233 -16.22 5.08 18.08
C GLU A 233 -16.61 4.60 16.68
N LEU A 234 -17.79 3.97 16.55
CA LEU A 234 -18.29 3.49 15.27
C LEU A 234 -18.52 4.61 14.24
N GLU A 235 -19.05 5.76 14.66
CA GLU A 235 -19.23 6.90 13.75
C GLU A 235 -17.90 7.53 13.31
N ALA A 236 -16.89 7.57 14.19
CA ALA A 236 -15.55 8.07 13.83
C ALA A 236 -14.88 7.17 12.77
N VAL A 237 -14.89 5.86 12.99
CA VAL A 237 -14.35 4.87 12.03
C VAL A 237 -15.12 4.94 10.69
N LYS A 238 -16.43 5.21 10.73
CA LYS A 238 -17.25 5.36 9.52
C LYS A 238 -16.86 6.59 8.72
N ALA A 239 -16.65 7.72 9.39
CA ALA A 239 -16.20 8.94 8.75
C ALA A 239 -14.82 8.76 8.09
N GLU A 240 -13.89 8.07 8.77
CA GLU A 240 -12.58 7.72 8.22
C GLU A 240 -12.70 6.82 6.97
N PHE A 241 -13.52 5.77 7.03
CA PHE A 241 -13.76 4.89 5.89
C PHE A 241 -14.32 5.63 4.67
N GLU A 242 -15.28 6.53 4.90
CA GLU A 242 -15.87 7.36 3.84
C GLU A 242 -14.86 8.34 3.24
N ALA A 243 -13.99 8.93 4.08
CA ALA A 243 -12.90 9.81 3.65
C ALA A 243 -11.87 9.08 2.79
N LEU A 244 -11.38 7.91 3.23
CA LEU A 244 -10.45 7.08 2.44
C LEU A 244 -11.04 6.70 1.07
N LEU A 245 -12.31 6.30 1.03
CA LEU A 245 -12.96 6.03 -0.26
C LEU A 245 -13.17 7.28 -1.10
N ALA A 246 -13.34 8.45 -0.50
CA ALA A 246 -13.42 9.71 -1.22
C ALA A 246 -12.06 10.05 -1.89
N GLU A 247 -10.95 9.79 -1.20
CA GLU A 247 -9.60 9.92 -1.75
C GLU A 247 -9.36 8.96 -2.93
N VAL A 248 -9.69 7.67 -2.79
CA VAL A 248 -9.61 6.70 -3.90
C VAL A 248 -10.41 7.17 -5.11
N ARG A 249 -11.64 7.65 -4.89
CA ARG A 249 -12.51 8.18 -5.96
C ARG A 249 -11.94 9.44 -6.60
N ALA A 250 -11.38 10.36 -5.80
CA ALA A 250 -10.75 11.57 -6.30
C ALA A 250 -9.51 11.23 -7.14
N TYR A 251 -8.65 10.35 -6.65
CA TYR A 251 -7.46 9.88 -7.36
C TYR A 251 -7.82 9.20 -8.68
N ARG A 252 -8.79 8.29 -8.70
CA ARG A 252 -9.22 7.63 -9.94
C ARG A 252 -9.79 8.59 -10.97
N ARG A 253 -10.56 9.59 -10.52
CA ARG A 253 -11.06 10.67 -11.40
C ARG A 253 -9.91 11.52 -11.94
N PHE A 254 -8.89 11.78 -11.13
CA PHE A 254 -7.68 12.45 -11.54
C PHE A 254 -6.96 11.63 -12.63
N VAL A 255 -6.62 10.36 -12.39
CA VAL A 255 -5.93 9.51 -13.38
C VAL A 255 -6.73 9.36 -14.68
N ALA A 256 -8.07 9.33 -14.62
CA ALA A 256 -8.91 9.24 -15.81
C ALA A 256 -8.90 10.51 -16.68
N ARG A 257 -8.53 11.68 -16.13
CA ARG A 257 -8.68 12.99 -16.79
C ARG A 257 -7.38 13.77 -16.97
N ALA A 258 -6.41 13.55 -16.10
CA ALA A 258 -5.13 14.25 -16.08
C ALA A 258 -4.35 14.00 -17.37
N ARG A 259 -3.46 14.92 -17.74
CA ARG A 259 -2.51 14.66 -18.82
C ARG A 259 -1.48 13.65 -18.31
N VAL A 260 -0.82 12.91 -19.21
CA VAL A 260 0.14 11.87 -18.81
C VAL A 260 1.32 12.45 -18.04
N GLU A 261 1.69 13.70 -18.32
CA GLU A 261 2.79 14.41 -17.65
C GLU A 261 2.45 14.78 -16.20
N ASP A 262 1.16 14.87 -15.87
CA ASP A 262 0.70 15.21 -14.53
C ASP A 262 0.66 13.97 -13.61
N LEU A 263 0.87 12.75 -14.14
CA LEU A 263 0.74 11.50 -13.37
C LEU A 263 1.96 11.17 -12.49
N GLY A 264 3.08 11.88 -12.66
CA GLY A 264 4.29 11.69 -11.85
C GLY A 264 5.16 10.48 -12.22
N ILE A 265 4.88 9.81 -13.35
CA ILE A 265 5.53 8.55 -13.75
C ILE A 265 6.42 8.65 -15.00
N LEU A 266 6.81 9.87 -15.43
CA LEU A 266 7.62 10.10 -16.64
C LEU A 266 9.11 10.33 -16.34
#